data_AF-U9UJT5-F1
#
_entry.id   AF-U9UJT5-F1
#
_cell.length_a   1.000
_cell.length_b   1.000
_cell.length_c   1.000
_cell.angle_alpha   90.00
_cell.angle_beta   90.00
_cell.angle_gamma   90.00
#
_symmetry.space_group_name_H-M   'P 1'
#
loop_
_entity.id
_entity.type
_entity.pdbx_description
1 polymer ?
#
loop_
_entity_poly.entity_id
_entity_poly.type
_entity_poly.pdbx_seq_one_letter_code
_entity_poly.pdbx_strand_id
1 'polypeptide(L)'
;MKQSLNYLTLSVAGCENCIESSSIVLQNLGQVLPFKLEYLNLNLHIKMSDFEVFLKNSQDTFIKKLLINNLEGQDFLPYIKEYIMKKKRVKYLAIMHSFESTSDDENYDYKELASLKDEVEEFKLYDIKVQRLY
;
A
#
# COMPACT_ATOMS: atom_id res chain seq x y z
N MET A 1 25.41 -10.15 -1.57
CA MET A 1 25.11 -9.10 -2.59
C MET A 1 25.10 -7.75 -1.90
N LYS A 2 25.67 -6.71 -2.52
CA LYS A 2 25.55 -5.34 -2.03
C LYS A 2 24.21 -4.80 -2.50
N GLN A 3 23.31 -4.55 -1.56
CA GLN A 3 22.00 -4.00 -1.87
C GLN A 3 22.12 -2.50 -2.21
N SER A 4 21.65 -2.09 -3.39
CA SER A 4 21.72 -0.70 -3.88
C SER A 4 20.41 0.07 -3.70
N LEU A 5 19.27 -0.62 -3.68
CA LEU A 5 17.95 -0.01 -3.56
C LEU A 5 17.49 0.02 -2.09
N ASN A 6 17.31 1.22 -1.54
CA ASN A 6 16.81 1.44 -0.17
C ASN A 6 15.45 2.15 -0.13
N TYR A 7 15.14 2.94 -1.15
CA TYR A 7 13.94 3.78 -1.26
C TYR A 7 13.33 3.57 -2.63
N LEU A 8 12.02 3.33 -2.69
CA LEU A 8 11.29 3.21 -3.94
C LEU A 8 9.94 3.93 -3.82
N THR A 9 9.64 4.78 -4.80
CA THR A 9 8.33 5.37 -4.99
C THR A 9 7.86 5.03 -6.39
N LEU A 10 6.65 4.52 -6.51
CA LEU A 10 5.98 4.27 -7.78
C LEU A 10 4.67 5.05 -7.79
N SER A 11 4.43 5.75 -8.90
CA SER A 11 3.21 6.51 -9.12
C SER A 11 2.74 6.26 -10.54
N VAL A 12 1.48 5.82 -10.67
CA VAL A 12 0.79 5.63 -11.93
C VAL A 12 -0.47 6.47 -11.85
N ALA A 13 -0.50 7.57 -12.58
CA ALA A 13 -1.61 8.53 -12.60
C ALA A 13 -1.69 9.23 -13.97
N GLY A 14 -2.88 9.75 -14.31
CA GLY A 14 -3.07 10.60 -15.50
C GLY A 14 -2.97 9.86 -16.84
N CYS A 15 -3.33 8.59 -16.90
CA CYS A 15 -3.23 7.75 -18.10
C CYS A 15 -4.49 6.92 -18.34
N GLU A 16 -4.83 6.69 -19.62
CA GLU A 16 -6.06 5.96 -20.02
C GLU A 16 -6.11 4.52 -19.48
N ASN A 17 -4.95 3.84 -19.38
CA ASN A 17 -4.83 2.46 -18.92
C ASN A 17 -4.10 2.33 -17.58
N CYS A 18 -4.36 3.27 -16.66
CA CYS A 18 -3.67 3.33 -15.36
C CYS A 18 -3.93 2.11 -14.46
N ILE A 19 -5.09 1.48 -14.57
CA ILE A 19 -5.42 0.22 -13.91
C ILE A 19 -4.53 -0.93 -14.44
N GLU A 20 -4.39 -1.06 -15.77
CA GLU A 20 -3.56 -2.12 -16.38
C GLU A 20 -2.08 -1.92 -16.06
N SER A 21 -1.60 -0.67 -16.14
CA SER A 21 -0.23 -0.32 -15.78
C SER A 21 0.08 -0.65 -14.31
N SER A 22 -0.85 -0.32 -13.41
CA SER A 22 -0.73 -0.66 -11.98
C SER A 22 -0.74 -2.16 -11.73
N SER A 23 -1.57 -2.90 -12.48
CA SER A 23 -1.63 -4.37 -12.44
C SER A 23 -0.27 -4.99 -12.81
N ILE A 24 0.32 -4.55 -13.93
CA ILE A 24 1.66 -5.01 -14.38
C ILE A 24 2.71 -4.72 -13.30
N VAL A 25 2.68 -3.53 -12.70
CA VAL A 25 3.60 -3.18 -11.62
C VAL A 25 3.43 -4.13 -10.43
N LEU A 26 2.22 -4.32 -9.91
CA LEU A 26 1.97 -5.14 -8.72
C LEU A 26 2.34 -6.62 -8.93
N GLN A 27 2.02 -7.19 -10.10
CA GLN A 27 2.31 -8.59 -10.40
C GLN A 27 3.82 -8.90 -10.41
N ASN A 28 4.65 -7.94 -10.83
CA ASN A 28 6.09 -8.13 -10.98
C ASN A 28 6.91 -7.59 -9.81
N LEU A 29 6.48 -6.48 -9.19
CA LEU A 29 7.29 -5.73 -8.22
C LEU A 29 7.77 -6.60 -7.06
N GLY A 30 6.87 -7.40 -6.48
CA GLY A 30 7.19 -8.21 -5.31
C GLY A 30 8.36 -9.18 -5.52
N GLN A 31 8.57 -9.66 -6.75
CA GLN A 31 9.62 -10.64 -7.09
C GLN A 31 11.01 -10.01 -7.19
N VAL A 32 11.08 -8.70 -7.46
CA VAL A 32 12.33 -7.97 -7.69
C VAL A 32 12.73 -7.08 -6.50
N LEU A 33 11.87 -6.98 -5.47
CA LEU A 33 12.20 -6.23 -4.28
C LEU A 33 13.38 -6.88 -3.53
N PRO A 34 14.31 -6.08 -3.00
CA PRO A 34 15.34 -6.61 -2.12
C PRO A 34 14.74 -7.03 -0.78
N PHE A 35 15.45 -7.87 -0.02
CA PHE A 35 15.02 -8.39 1.29
C PHE A 35 14.63 -7.30 2.31
N LYS A 36 15.15 -6.07 2.16
CA LYS A 36 14.84 -4.95 3.06
C LYS A 36 14.62 -3.67 2.28
N LEU A 37 13.68 -2.82 2.67
CA LEU A 37 13.61 -1.43 2.21
C LEU A 37 13.52 -0.49 3.41
N GLU A 38 14.15 0.67 3.31
CA GLU A 38 13.93 1.75 4.27
C GLU A 38 12.59 2.46 3.99
N TYR A 39 12.17 2.48 2.72
CA TYR A 39 10.93 3.14 2.30
C TYR A 39 10.35 2.55 1.00
N LEU A 40 9.05 2.30 0.99
CA LEU A 40 8.27 1.96 -0.20
C LEU A 40 7.00 2.83 -0.23
N ASN A 41 6.76 3.52 -1.33
CA ASN A 41 5.55 4.30 -1.57
C ASN A 41 4.87 3.89 -2.88
N LEU A 42 3.64 3.40 -2.79
CA LEU A 42 2.84 2.94 -3.93
C LEU A 42 1.64 3.86 -4.11
N ASN A 43 1.64 4.67 -5.17
CA ASN A 43 0.50 5.50 -5.59
C ASN A 43 -0.07 4.91 -6.88
N LEU A 44 -0.99 3.95 -6.76
CA LEU A 44 -1.41 3.08 -7.85
C LEU A 44 -2.94 2.93 -7.89
N HIS A 45 -3.45 2.51 -9.03
CA HIS A 45 -4.83 2.05 -9.19
C HIS A 45 -4.88 0.56 -8.87
N ILE A 46 -5.24 0.22 -7.62
CA ILE A 46 -5.01 -1.13 -7.09
C ILE A 46 -6.24 -2.03 -7.29
N LYS A 47 -6.08 -3.04 -8.14
CA LYS A 47 -6.97 -4.21 -8.18
C LYS A 47 -6.59 -5.20 -7.09
N MET A 48 -7.61 -5.73 -6.41
CA MET A 48 -7.41 -6.59 -5.26
C MET A 48 -6.61 -7.87 -5.54
N SER A 49 -6.92 -8.55 -6.65
CA SER A 49 -6.24 -9.77 -7.07
C SER A 49 -4.74 -9.55 -7.28
N ASP A 50 -4.37 -8.43 -7.91
CA ASP A 50 -2.98 -8.11 -8.21
C ASP A 50 -2.23 -7.66 -6.95
N PHE A 51 -2.92 -6.97 -6.04
CA PHE A 51 -2.35 -6.62 -4.75
C PHE A 51 -2.02 -7.84 -3.90
N GLU A 52 -2.90 -8.85 -3.89
CA GLU A 52 -2.61 -10.10 -3.19
C GLU A 52 -1.39 -10.81 -3.80
N VAL A 53 -1.24 -10.81 -5.13
CA VAL A 53 -0.04 -11.33 -5.80
C VAL A 53 1.21 -10.58 -5.35
N PHE A 54 1.18 -9.24 -5.31
CA PHE A 54 2.28 -8.44 -4.78
C PHE A 54 2.64 -8.81 -3.33
N LEU A 55 1.64 -8.97 -2.46
CA LEU A 55 1.83 -9.30 -1.05
C LEU A 55 2.49 -10.67 -0.86
N LYS A 56 2.06 -11.67 -1.64
CA LYS A 56 2.63 -13.02 -1.66
C LYS A 56 4.07 -13.03 -2.21
N ASN A 57 4.28 -12.39 -3.36
CA ASN A 57 5.60 -12.36 -4.00
C ASN A 57 6.64 -11.58 -3.17
N SER A 58 6.20 -10.57 -2.44
CA SER A 58 7.09 -9.79 -1.59
C SER A 58 7.32 -10.38 -0.20
N GLN A 59 6.77 -11.55 0.15
CA GLN A 59 6.68 -12.07 1.54
C GLN A 59 7.98 -12.00 2.37
N ASP A 60 9.13 -12.16 1.73
CA ASP A 60 10.45 -12.13 2.38
C ASP A 60 11.05 -10.72 2.50
N THR A 61 10.38 -9.70 1.98
CA THR A 61 10.80 -8.31 2.04
C THR A 61 10.27 -7.64 3.31
N PHE A 62 11.19 -7.09 4.12
CA PHE A 62 10.90 -6.20 5.24
C PHE A 62 10.92 -4.73 4.78
N ILE A 63 9.88 -3.96 5.08
CA ILE A 63 9.76 -2.56 4.64
C ILE A 63 9.63 -1.67 5.87
N LYS A 64 10.64 -0.87 6.19
CA LYS A 64 10.58 -0.02 7.39
C LYS A 64 9.41 0.97 7.34
N LYS A 65 9.23 1.71 6.25
CA LYS A 65 8.08 2.60 6.04
C LYS A 65 7.36 2.26 4.74
N LEU A 66 6.10 1.86 4.85
CA LEU A 66 5.23 1.55 3.72
C LEU A 66 4.11 2.59 3.62
N LEU A 67 3.98 3.21 2.45
CA LEU A 67 2.86 4.08 2.08
C LEU A 67 2.11 3.44 0.92
N ILE A 68 0.78 3.36 1.05
CA ILE A 68 -0.10 2.90 -0.02
C ILE A 68 -1.19 3.94 -0.21
N ASN A 69 -1.28 4.46 -1.42
CA ASN A 69 -2.38 5.30 -1.87
C ASN A 69 -3.10 4.55 -3.00
N ASN A 70 -4.32 4.07 -2.70
CA ASN A 70 -5.15 3.38 -3.68
C ASN A 70 -6.14 4.35 -4.31
N LEU A 71 -6.09 4.41 -5.63
CA LEU A 71 -6.92 5.31 -6.42
C LEU A 71 -8.31 4.74 -6.78
N GLU A 72 -8.57 3.46 -6.51
CA GLU A 72 -9.77 2.72 -6.95
C GLU A 72 -10.81 2.42 -5.85
N GLY A 73 -10.66 2.98 -4.63
CA GLY A 73 -11.66 2.88 -3.56
C GLY A 73 -11.90 1.50 -2.93
N GLN A 74 -11.25 0.43 -3.42
CA GLN A 74 -11.40 -0.91 -2.84
C GLN A 74 -10.75 -1.01 -1.45
N ASP A 75 -11.45 -1.68 -0.51
CA ASP A 75 -10.94 -1.97 0.83
C ASP A 75 -10.05 -3.22 0.82
N PHE A 76 -8.74 -3.01 0.94
CA PHE A 76 -7.73 -4.06 1.04
C PHE A 76 -7.16 -4.22 2.46
N LEU A 77 -7.75 -3.55 3.46
CA LEU A 77 -7.29 -3.61 4.84
C LEU A 77 -7.21 -5.05 5.40
N PRO A 78 -8.15 -5.98 5.11
CA PRO A 78 -8.03 -7.37 5.56
C PRO A 78 -6.73 -8.05 5.10
N TYR A 79 -6.23 -7.71 3.91
CA TYR A 79 -5.03 -8.31 3.34
C TYR A 79 -3.76 -7.66 3.90
N ILE A 80 -3.81 -6.36 4.19
CA ILE A 80 -2.74 -5.70 4.97
C ILE A 80 -2.61 -6.37 6.34
N LYS A 81 -3.75 -6.63 7.01
CA LYS A 81 -3.74 -7.33 8.30
C LYS A 81 -3.13 -8.73 8.17
N GLU A 82 -3.55 -9.51 7.18
CA GLU A 82 -3.09 -10.89 7.00
C GLU A 82 -1.61 -10.99 6.61
N TYR A 83 -1.20 -10.26 5.58
CA TYR A 83 0.11 -10.44 4.94
C TYR A 83 1.19 -9.49 5.46
N ILE A 84 0.81 -8.36 6.07
CA ILE A 84 1.77 -7.35 6.57
C ILE A 84 1.77 -7.30 8.10
N MET A 85 0.60 -7.11 8.73
CA MET A 85 0.49 -6.91 10.18
C MET A 85 0.84 -8.19 10.95
N LYS A 86 0.15 -9.29 10.69
CA LYS A 86 0.41 -10.58 11.36
C LYS A 86 1.82 -11.10 11.11
N LYS A 87 2.40 -10.76 9.95
CA LYS A 87 3.77 -11.14 9.56
C LYS A 87 4.83 -10.14 10.07
N LYS A 88 4.44 -9.03 10.71
CA LYS A 88 5.33 -7.98 11.24
C LYS A 88 6.36 -7.46 10.23
N ARG A 89 5.93 -7.27 8.98
CA ARG A 89 6.82 -6.91 7.85
C ARG A 89 7.09 -5.42 7.71
N VAL A 90 6.41 -4.59 8.51
CA VAL A 90 6.57 -3.13 8.48
C VAL A 90 6.75 -2.55 9.87
N LYS A 91 7.35 -1.36 9.95
CA LYS A 91 7.45 -0.58 11.20
C LYS A 91 6.54 0.65 11.19
N TYR A 92 6.43 1.31 10.05
CA TYR A 92 5.56 2.45 9.83
C TYR A 92 4.66 2.18 8.64
N LEU A 93 3.37 2.47 8.79
CA LEU A 93 2.35 2.23 7.78
C LEU A 93 1.50 3.49 7.61
N ALA A 94 1.26 3.92 6.38
CA ALA A 94 0.16 4.83 6.08
C ALA A 94 -0.60 4.31 4.87
N ILE A 95 -1.92 4.40 4.93
CA ILE A 95 -2.80 3.99 3.85
C ILE A 95 -3.83 5.09 3.65
N MET A 96 -4.01 5.47 2.38
CA MET A 96 -5.06 6.35 1.91
C MET A 96 -5.81 5.65 0.78
N HIS A 97 -7.13 5.78 0.79
CA HIS A 97 -8.00 5.30 -0.28
C HIS A 97 -8.77 6.50 -0.81
N SER A 98 -8.72 6.76 -2.12
CA SER A 98 -9.66 7.66 -2.78
C SER A 98 -10.83 6.86 -3.35
N PHE A 99 -12.03 7.41 -3.24
CA PHE A 99 -13.24 6.86 -3.83
C PHE A 99 -14.03 8.01 -4.44
N GLU A 100 -14.83 7.71 -5.46
CA GLU A 100 -15.73 8.70 -6.07
C GLU A 100 -16.65 9.26 -4.99
N SER A 101 -16.72 10.60 -4.91
CA SER A 101 -17.64 11.22 -3.95
C SER A 101 -19.07 10.86 -4.33
N THR A 102 -19.92 10.68 -3.33
CA THR A 102 -21.36 10.49 -3.53
C THR A 102 -22.09 11.81 -3.79
N SER A 103 -21.36 12.92 -3.94
CA SER A 103 -21.90 14.24 -4.26
C SER A 103 -21.95 14.47 -5.79
N ASP A 104 -22.86 15.32 -6.25
CA ASP A 104 -23.02 15.65 -7.69
C ASP A 104 -21.84 16.44 -8.28
N ASP A 105 -20.83 16.77 -7.47
CA ASP A 105 -19.55 17.31 -7.95
C ASP A 105 -18.57 16.15 -8.20
N GLU A 106 -17.86 16.16 -9.33
CA GLU A 106 -16.81 15.19 -9.73
C GLU A 106 -15.55 15.26 -8.82
N ASN A 107 -15.73 15.36 -7.50
CA ASN A 107 -14.66 15.33 -6.52
C ASN A 107 -14.43 13.91 -6.00
N TYR A 108 -13.18 13.64 -5.60
CA TYR A 108 -12.82 12.41 -4.90
C TYR A 108 -12.82 12.65 -3.40
N ASP A 109 -13.51 11.79 -2.66
CA ASP A 109 -13.37 11.72 -1.21
C ASP A 109 -12.21 10.77 -0.86
N TYR A 110 -11.61 10.99 0.30
CA TYR A 110 -10.49 10.18 0.77
C TYR A 110 -10.68 9.73 2.20
N LYS A 111 -10.22 8.51 2.48
CA LYS A 111 -10.22 7.92 3.82
C LYS A 111 -8.83 7.41 4.15
N GLU A 112 -8.30 7.89 5.27
CA GLU A 112 -7.00 7.45 5.78
C GLU A 112 -7.17 6.43 6.90
N LEU A 113 -6.31 5.41 6.91
CA LEU A 113 -6.20 4.46 8.02
C LEU A 113 -5.96 5.17 9.37
N ALA A 114 -5.20 6.26 9.35
CA ALA A 114 -4.90 7.05 10.54
C ALA A 114 -6.13 7.70 11.22
N SER A 115 -7.26 7.81 10.51
CA SER A 115 -8.52 8.29 11.07
C SER A 115 -9.35 7.20 11.77
N LEU A 116 -9.02 5.92 11.55
CA LEU A 116 -9.72 4.77 12.11
C LEU A 116 -9.12 4.36 13.45
N LYS A 117 -9.63 4.93 14.55
CA LYS A 117 -9.06 4.76 15.89
C LYS A 117 -8.89 3.30 16.31
N ASP A 118 -9.92 2.48 16.10
CA ASP A 118 -9.90 1.07 16.49
C ASP A 118 -8.85 0.29 15.69
N GLU A 119 -8.74 0.57 14.40
CA GLU A 119 -7.72 -0.01 13.52
C GLU A 119 -6.31 0.41 13.94
N VAL A 120 -6.09 1.69 14.21
CA VAL A 120 -4.79 2.21 14.67
C VAL A 120 -4.34 1.53 15.97
N GLU A 121 -5.24 1.35 16.93
CA GLU A 121 -4.91 0.63 18.17
C GLU A 121 -4.65 -0.86 17.91
N GLU A 122 -5.35 -1.51 16.98
CA GLU A 122 -5.04 -2.89 16.58
C GLU A 122 -3.63 -3.01 16.00
N PHE A 123 -3.24 -2.16 15.03
CA PHE A 123 -1.88 -2.19 14.45
C PHE A 123 -0.78 -1.97 15.49
N LYS A 124 -1.06 -1.12 16.48
CA LYS A 124 -0.12 -0.82 17.57
C LYS A 124 0.16 -2.05 18.45
N LEU A 125 -0.79 -2.97 18.62
CA LEU A 125 -0.57 -4.26 19.30
C LEU A 125 0.46 -5.15 18.57
N TYR A 126 0.71 -4.89 17.28
CA TYR A 126 1.71 -5.58 16.46
C TYR A 126 3.01 -4.77 16.30
N ASP A 127 3.22 -3.74 17.11
CA ASP A 127 4.37 -2.81 17.04
C ASP A 127 4.45 -1.99 15.73
N ILE A 128 3.32 -1.84 15.02
CA ILE A 128 3.24 -1.06 13.79
C ILE A 128 2.71 0.33 14.09
N LYS A 129 3.46 1.35 13.69
CA LYS A 129 3.09 2.76 13.86
C LYS A 129 2.32 3.25 12.62
N VAL A 130 1.01 3.41 12.76
CA VAL A 130 0.20 4.05 11.73
C VAL A 130 0.50 5.56 11.69
N GLN A 131 0.69 6.11 10.49
CA GLN A 131 0.93 7.52 10.23
C GLN A 131 -0.10 8.05 9.23
N ARG A 132 -0.26 9.38 9.18
CA ARG A 132 -0.95 10.05 8.06
C ARG A 132 -0.05 10.06 6.83
N LEU A 133 -0.66 10.09 5.65
CA LEU A 133 0.10 10.12 4.39
C LEU A 133 0.72 11.52 4.16
N TYR A 134 0.10 12.56 4.72
CA TYR A 134 0.52 13.97 4.69
C TYR A 134 0.42 14.65 6.06
#